data_AF-A0A212AS77-F1
#
_entry.id   AF-A0A212AS77-F1
#
_cell.length_a   1.000
_cell.length_b   1.000
_cell.length_c   1.000
_cell.angle_alpha   90.00
_cell.angle_beta   90.00
_cell.angle_gamma   90.00
#
_symmetry.space_group_name_H-M   'P 1'
#
loop_
_entity.id
_entity.type
_entity.pdbx_description
1 polymer ?
#
loop_
_entity_poly.entity_id
_entity_poly.type
_entity_poly.pdbx_seq_one_letter_code
_entity_poly.pdbx_strand_id
1 'polypeptide(L)'
;MHWFTADPHYSHDNIIRFCDRPFPDVGMMNAHLLAECRARVQPDDDLWILGDFTAGRSTDAQRREVRGIFYALPGRKHLIRGNHDDSWVCDPPWDSVSETADIVVDKRRLFLCHYPMITWPGARHQGLQLFGHVHQNWQGSRNSVNIDVDIWAFRPVTLPEITRCAAGLPVNPLWGQVEPGRAWTTVLCAGCGRVLDPSLVSGHAVVRNGRIVVSSTKETIVLMGKAMRKWLPEGQHVCPECIGGYLSVREVTLPPGFSFDEARNRAVPRKK
;
A
#
# COMPACT_ATOMS: atom_id res chain seq x y z
N MET A 1 0.71 2.32 14.88
CA MET A 1 0.84 2.43 13.42
C MET A 1 0.25 1.18 12.79
N HIS A 2 -0.13 1.19 11.51
CA HIS A 2 -0.67 -0.01 10.85
C HIS A 2 0.36 -0.62 9.89
N TRP A 3 0.55 -1.94 10.02
CA TRP A 3 1.38 -2.77 9.18
C TRP A 3 0.54 -3.88 8.54
N PHE A 4 0.91 -4.27 7.33
CA PHE A 4 0.17 -5.23 6.52
C PHE A 4 1.11 -6.28 5.96
N THR A 5 0.69 -7.53 5.94
CA THR A 5 1.37 -8.65 5.28
C THR A 5 0.34 -9.69 4.88
N ALA A 6 0.67 -10.61 3.97
CA ALA A 6 -0.19 -11.72 3.60
C ALA A 6 0.65 -12.98 3.30
N ASP A 7 0.03 -14.15 3.45
CA ASP A 7 0.60 -15.44 3.04
C ASP A 7 1.96 -15.80 3.67
N PRO A 8 2.22 -15.50 4.96
CA PRO A 8 3.51 -15.84 5.55
C PRO A 8 3.76 -17.35 5.54
N HIS A 9 2.71 -18.18 5.58
CA HIS A 9 2.81 -19.64 5.53
C HIS A 9 3.85 -20.19 6.51
N TYR A 10 3.79 -19.73 7.75
CA TYR A 10 4.65 -20.25 8.80
C TYR A 10 4.49 -21.77 8.92
N SER A 11 5.58 -22.47 9.18
CA SER A 11 5.59 -23.93 9.40
C SER A 11 5.02 -24.75 8.23
N HIS A 12 5.08 -24.22 7.00
CA HIS A 12 4.62 -24.88 5.77
C HIS A 12 5.79 -25.13 4.79
N ASP A 13 6.46 -26.28 4.89
CA ASP A 13 7.67 -26.57 4.09
C ASP A 13 7.43 -26.55 2.56
N ASN A 14 6.28 -27.04 2.12
CA ASN A 14 5.96 -27.11 0.69
C ASN A 14 5.85 -25.73 0.01
N ILE A 15 5.56 -24.66 0.75
CA ILE A 15 5.44 -23.30 0.17
C ILE A 15 6.76 -22.84 -0.43
N ILE A 16 7.89 -23.29 0.12
CA ILE A 16 9.22 -22.92 -0.37
C ILE A 16 9.37 -23.31 -1.82
N ARG A 17 9.02 -24.56 -2.15
CA ARG A 17 9.09 -25.06 -3.53
C ARG A 17 7.95 -24.53 -4.40
N PHE A 18 6.77 -24.32 -3.83
CA PHE A 18 5.61 -23.87 -4.58
C PHE A 18 5.74 -22.42 -5.06
N CYS A 19 6.30 -21.54 -4.22
CA CYS A 19 6.48 -20.12 -4.52
C CYS A 19 7.93 -19.74 -4.85
N ASP A 20 8.83 -20.71 -5.03
CA ASP A 20 10.28 -20.49 -5.23
C ASP A 20 10.91 -19.58 -4.15
N ARG A 21 10.48 -19.73 -2.88
CA ARG A 21 11.03 -18.92 -1.79
C ARG A 21 12.50 -19.26 -1.58
N PRO A 22 13.37 -18.26 -1.33
CA PRO A 22 14.82 -18.44 -1.28
C PRO A 22 15.31 -18.96 0.08
N PHE A 23 14.64 -19.98 0.63
CA PHE A 23 14.99 -20.58 1.92
C PHE A 23 15.32 -22.06 1.74
N PRO A 24 16.36 -22.57 2.41
CA PRO A 24 16.71 -23.99 2.30
C PRO A 24 15.72 -24.90 3.06
N ASP A 25 15.07 -24.37 4.10
CA ASP A 25 14.09 -25.08 4.91
C ASP A 25 13.10 -24.11 5.60
N VAL A 26 12.02 -24.70 6.13
CA VAL A 26 10.96 -23.98 6.85
C VAL A 26 11.44 -23.26 8.11
N GLY A 27 12.49 -23.77 8.76
CA GLY A 27 13.05 -23.16 9.97
C GLY A 27 13.72 -21.81 9.65
N MET A 28 14.54 -21.77 8.59
CA MET A 28 15.18 -20.55 8.11
C MET A 28 14.15 -19.55 7.56
N MET A 29 13.11 -20.03 6.86
CA MET A 29 12.01 -19.17 6.41
C MET A 29 11.27 -18.53 7.60
N ASN A 30 10.84 -19.32 8.58
CA ASN A 30 10.14 -18.84 9.77
C ASN A 30 10.98 -17.81 10.54
N ALA A 31 12.28 -18.09 10.72
CA ALA A 31 13.20 -17.19 11.39
C ALA A 31 13.36 -15.85 10.65
N HIS A 32 13.45 -15.88 9.32
CA HIS A 32 13.59 -14.68 8.50
C HIS A 32 12.32 -13.81 8.56
N LEU A 33 11.13 -14.39 8.34
CA LEU A 33 9.85 -13.69 8.43
C LEU A 33 9.65 -13.03 9.81
N LEU A 34 10.00 -13.75 10.89
CA LEU A 34 9.95 -13.21 12.25
C LEU A 34 10.93 -12.05 12.45
N ALA A 35 12.15 -12.15 11.91
CA ALA A 35 13.16 -11.10 12.00
C ALA A 35 12.73 -9.83 11.27
N GLU A 36 12.25 -9.96 10.03
CA GLU A 36 11.72 -8.85 9.23
C GLU A 36 10.51 -8.19 9.91
N CYS A 37 9.62 -8.98 10.52
CA CYS A 37 8.51 -8.43 11.27
C CYS A 37 8.98 -7.63 12.49
N ARG A 38 9.87 -8.20 13.32
CA ARG A 38 10.43 -7.55 14.52
C ARG A 38 11.26 -6.31 14.22
N ALA A 39 11.91 -6.25 13.06
CA ALA A 39 12.69 -5.09 12.64
C ALA A 39 11.81 -3.87 12.34
N ARG A 40 10.52 -4.06 12.07
CA ARG A 40 9.62 -3.02 11.55
C ARG A 40 8.47 -2.70 12.50
N VAL A 41 7.85 -3.72 13.07
CA VAL A 41 6.60 -3.62 13.83
C VAL A 41 6.90 -3.48 15.32
N GLN A 42 6.34 -2.44 15.96
CA GLN A 42 6.47 -2.22 17.40
C GLN A 42 5.37 -2.92 18.20
N PRO A 43 5.54 -3.15 19.52
CA PRO A 43 4.54 -3.82 20.36
C PRO A 43 3.14 -3.19 20.33
N ASP A 44 3.05 -1.86 20.18
CA ASP A 44 1.78 -1.12 20.17
C ASP A 44 1.22 -0.86 18.75
N ASP A 45 1.83 -1.42 17.72
CA ASP A 45 1.34 -1.31 16.35
C ASP A 45 0.25 -2.35 16.04
N ASP A 46 -0.61 -2.08 15.06
CA ASP A 46 -1.55 -3.06 14.52
C ASP A 46 -0.90 -3.77 13.33
N LEU A 47 -0.76 -5.09 13.44
CA LEU A 47 -0.29 -5.98 12.37
C LEU A 47 -1.47 -6.73 11.78
N TRP A 48 -1.83 -6.36 10.56
CA TRP A 48 -2.84 -7.05 9.75
C TRP A 48 -2.18 -8.14 8.91
N ILE A 49 -2.63 -9.37 9.08
CA ILE A 49 -2.19 -10.55 8.33
C ILE A 49 -3.35 -10.99 7.43
N LEU A 50 -3.18 -10.86 6.12
CA LEU A 50 -4.20 -11.17 5.12
C LEU A 50 -4.10 -12.61 4.65
N GLY A 51 -4.38 -13.50 5.60
CA GLY A 51 -4.63 -14.91 5.36
C GLY A 51 -3.37 -15.76 5.25
N ASP A 52 -3.63 -17.05 5.29
CA ASP A 52 -2.66 -18.13 5.14
C ASP A 52 -1.46 -17.97 6.10
N PHE A 53 -1.79 -17.78 7.38
CA PHE A 53 -0.80 -17.62 8.45
C PHE A 53 0.11 -18.85 8.55
N THR A 54 -0.48 -20.04 8.40
CA THR A 54 0.17 -21.35 8.40
C THR A 54 -0.67 -22.30 7.53
N ALA A 55 -0.09 -23.41 7.08
CA ALA A 55 -0.85 -24.52 6.49
C ALA A 55 -0.40 -25.86 7.08
N GLY A 56 -1.33 -26.80 7.28
CA GLY A 56 -1.00 -28.14 7.77
C GLY A 56 -2.14 -28.88 8.42
N ARG A 57 -1.81 -29.97 9.14
CA ARG A 57 -2.78 -30.93 9.68
C ARG A 57 -3.12 -30.72 11.15
N SER A 58 -2.72 -29.58 11.74
CA SER A 58 -3.11 -29.23 13.11
C SER A 58 -2.63 -30.24 14.17
N THR A 59 -1.48 -30.91 13.97
CA THR A 59 -0.91 -31.81 14.99
C THR A 59 -0.55 -31.02 16.25
N ASP A 60 -0.49 -31.67 17.42
CA ASP A 60 -0.12 -30.98 18.67
C ASP A 60 1.24 -30.28 18.58
N ALA A 61 2.19 -30.88 17.85
CA ALA A 61 3.49 -30.27 17.60
C ALA A 61 3.36 -28.98 16.78
N GLN A 62 2.60 -29.02 15.68
CA GLN A 62 2.38 -27.86 14.82
C GLN A 62 1.60 -26.76 15.55
N ARG A 63 0.55 -27.11 16.31
CA ARG A 63 -0.19 -26.16 17.15
C ARG A 63 0.72 -25.43 18.14
N ARG A 64 1.62 -26.15 18.81
CA ARG A 64 2.60 -25.56 19.73
C ARG A 64 3.56 -24.61 19.02
N GLU A 65 4.06 -25.01 17.85
CA GLU A 65 4.97 -24.19 17.03
C GLU A 65 4.29 -22.89 16.57
N VAL A 66 3.11 -23.00 15.97
CA VAL A 66 2.30 -21.85 15.49
C VAL A 66 1.94 -20.92 16.64
N ARG A 67 1.58 -21.46 17.81
CA ARG A 67 1.35 -20.66 19.02
C ARG A 67 2.63 -19.93 19.47
N GLY A 68 3.78 -20.59 19.39
CA GLY A 68 5.08 -19.98 19.66
C GLY A 68 5.39 -18.82 18.71
N ILE A 69 5.15 -19.01 17.40
CA ILE A 69 5.31 -17.98 16.37
C ILE A 69 4.36 -16.80 16.62
N PHE A 70 3.10 -17.08 16.95
CA PHE A 70 2.13 -16.04 17.28
C PHE A 70 2.63 -15.13 18.41
N TYR A 71 3.12 -15.71 19.52
CA TYR A 71 3.67 -14.91 20.63
C TYR A 71 5.02 -14.25 20.32
N ALA A 72 5.77 -14.81 19.37
CA ALA A 72 7.04 -14.26 18.92
C ALA A 72 6.88 -13.01 18.04
N LEU A 73 5.73 -12.85 17.38
CA LEU A 73 5.39 -11.69 16.57
C LEU A 73 5.08 -10.47 17.46
N PRO A 74 5.55 -9.26 17.12
CA PRO A 74 5.18 -8.02 17.80
C PRO A 74 3.77 -7.53 17.40
N GLY A 75 3.30 -6.45 18.02
CA GLY A 75 2.05 -5.76 17.67
C GLY A 75 0.76 -6.41 18.20
N ARG A 76 -0.35 -5.71 18.03
CA ARG A 76 -1.72 -6.25 18.05
C ARG A 76 -1.99 -6.96 16.73
N LYS A 77 -2.43 -8.22 16.77
CA LYS A 77 -2.47 -9.08 15.58
C LYS A 77 -3.92 -9.25 15.12
N HIS A 78 -4.16 -8.88 13.88
CA HIS A 78 -5.45 -9.00 13.23
C HIS A 78 -5.33 -9.98 12.07
N LEU A 79 -6.14 -11.04 12.07
CA LEU A 79 -6.19 -12.02 10.99
C LEU A 79 -7.39 -11.75 10.08
N ILE A 80 -7.13 -11.55 8.79
CA ILE A 80 -8.13 -11.76 7.75
C ILE A 80 -7.96 -13.18 7.26
N ARG A 81 -8.94 -14.06 7.41
CA ARG A 81 -8.78 -15.49 7.16
C ARG A 81 -8.52 -15.78 5.67
N GLY A 82 -7.53 -16.62 5.40
CA GLY A 82 -7.28 -17.26 4.11
C GLY A 82 -7.81 -18.70 4.07
N ASN A 83 -7.66 -19.37 2.92
CA ASN A 83 -8.14 -20.75 2.77
C ASN A 83 -7.38 -21.77 3.61
N HIS A 84 -6.16 -21.46 4.06
CA HIS A 84 -5.39 -22.34 4.94
C HIS A 84 -5.60 -22.06 6.43
N ASP A 85 -6.32 -20.99 6.78
CA ASP A 85 -6.61 -20.62 8.16
C ASP A 85 -7.84 -21.34 8.70
N ASP A 86 -7.69 -22.65 8.89
CA ASP A 86 -8.64 -23.49 9.62
C ASP A 86 -8.87 -22.97 11.04
N SER A 87 -9.93 -23.46 11.72
CA SER A 87 -10.35 -22.98 13.04
C SER A 87 -9.22 -22.94 14.07
N TRP A 88 -8.30 -23.91 14.03
CA TRP A 88 -7.19 -24.00 14.98
C TRP A 88 -6.15 -22.88 14.85
N VAL A 89 -6.03 -22.28 13.66
CA VAL A 89 -5.17 -21.12 13.42
C VAL A 89 -5.74 -19.88 14.10
N CYS A 90 -7.06 -19.88 14.36
CA CYS A 90 -7.77 -18.80 15.04
C CYS A 90 -7.79 -18.96 16.58
N ASP A 91 -7.31 -20.09 17.12
CA ASP A 91 -7.27 -20.37 18.57
C ASP A 91 -6.33 -19.43 19.39
N PRO A 92 -5.18 -18.95 18.87
CA PRO A 92 -4.38 -17.94 19.56
C PRO A 92 -5.17 -16.65 19.85
N PRO A 93 -4.74 -15.83 20.83
CA PRO A 93 -5.48 -14.64 21.24
C PRO A 93 -5.28 -13.47 20.26
N TRP A 94 -5.79 -13.60 19.04
CA TRP A 94 -5.84 -12.53 18.04
C TRP A 94 -6.68 -11.35 18.55
N ASP A 95 -6.26 -10.12 18.23
CA ASP A 95 -7.04 -8.91 18.53
C ASP A 95 -8.32 -8.86 17.69
N SER A 96 -8.28 -9.41 16.46
CA SER A 96 -9.47 -9.72 15.69
C SER A 96 -9.23 -10.85 14.69
N VAL A 97 -10.27 -11.61 14.38
CA VAL A 97 -10.31 -12.57 13.26
C VAL A 97 -11.57 -12.29 12.44
N SER A 98 -11.42 -12.11 11.13
CA SER A 98 -12.57 -11.88 10.23
C SER A 98 -12.28 -12.40 8.81
N GLU A 99 -13.32 -12.55 7.99
CA GLU A 99 -13.16 -12.92 6.57
C GLU A 99 -12.73 -11.72 5.71
N THR A 100 -13.13 -10.51 6.11
CA THR A 100 -12.75 -9.23 5.50
C THR A 100 -12.72 -8.14 6.57
N ALA A 101 -12.11 -6.98 6.26
CA ALA A 101 -12.21 -5.79 7.10
C ALA A 101 -12.27 -4.51 6.26
N ASP A 102 -13.06 -3.55 6.73
CA ASP A 102 -13.18 -2.22 6.14
C ASP A 102 -12.69 -1.19 7.16
N ILE A 103 -11.50 -0.64 6.92
CA ILE A 103 -10.81 0.20 7.89
C ILE A 103 -10.41 1.54 7.27
N VAL A 104 -10.15 2.52 8.12
CA VAL A 104 -9.60 3.82 7.68
C VAL A 104 -8.25 4.04 8.35
N VAL A 105 -7.21 4.13 7.54
CA VAL A 105 -5.82 4.39 7.96
C VAL A 105 -5.35 5.67 7.28
N ASP A 106 -4.86 6.64 8.05
CA ASP A 106 -4.41 7.94 7.53
C ASP A 106 -5.40 8.61 6.54
N LYS A 107 -6.70 8.55 6.87
CA LYS A 107 -7.82 9.05 6.05
C LYS A 107 -8.03 8.31 4.72
N ARG A 108 -7.33 7.21 4.49
CA ARG A 108 -7.55 6.31 3.36
C ARG A 108 -8.40 5.13 3.82
N ARG A 109 -9.51 4.89 3.12
CA ARG A 109 -10.30 3.66 3.31
C ARG A 109 -9.58 2.48 2.66
N LEU A 110 -9.43 1.40 3.41
CA LEU A 110 -8.84 0.15 2.97
C LEU A 110 -9.88 -0.97 3.10
N PHE A 111 -9.96 -1.83 2.10
CA PHE A 111 -10.71 -3.07 2.18
C PHE A 111 -9.73 -4.23 2.17
N LEU A 112 -9.70 -4.97 3.27
CA LEU A 112 -8.80 -6.09 3.49
C LEU A 112 -9.56 -7.39 3.19
N CYS A 113 -9.03 -8.18 2.28
CA CYS A 113 -9.55 -9.50 1.94
C CYS A 113 -8.38 -10.35 1.49
N HIS A 114 -8.29 -11.61 1.92
CA HIS A 114 -7.23 -12.49 1.46
C HIS A 114 -7.25 -12.66 -0.07
N TYR A 115 -8.45 -12.80 -0.66
CA TYR A 115 -8.62 -12.96 -2.10
C TYR A 115 -8.58 -11.62 -2.88
N PRO A 116 -7.96 -11.57 -4.06
CA PRO A 116 -8.15 -10.44 -4.98
C PRO A 116 -9.62 -10.34 -5.37
N MET A 117 -10.19 -9.14 -5.27
CA MET A 117 -11.59 -8.91 -5.58
C MET A 117 -11.73 -8.04 -6.81
N ILE A 118 -12.69 -8.40 -7.66
CA ILE A 118 -13.03 -7.60 -8.84
C ILE A 118 -13.61 -6.23 -8.46
N THR A 119 -14.34 -6.16 -7.34
CA THR A 119 -14.80 -4.93 -6.66
C THR A 119 -15.02 -5.19 -5.16
N TRP A 120 -15.14 -4.13 -4.36
CA TRP A 120 -15.23 -4.16 -2.91
C TRP A 120 -15.97 -2.94 -2.33
N PRO A 121 -16.42 -2.98 -1.07
CA PRO A 121 -16.94 -1.82 -0.35
C PRO A 121 -16.00 -0.61 -0.41
N GLY A 122 -16.49 0.51 -0.94
CA GLY A 122 -15.69 1.73 -1.10
C GLY A 122 -14.84 1.79 -2.38
N ALA A 123 -14.89 0.78 -3.25
CA ALA A 123 -14.32 0.82 -4.61
C ALA A 123 -14.73 2.10 -5.37
N ARG A 124 -16.03 2.44 -5.31
CA ARG A 124 -16.61 3.69 -5.85
C ARG A 124 -16.27 4.96 -5.08
N HIS A 125 -15.38 4.90 -4.10
CA HIS A 125 -14.96 6.04 -3.28
C HIS A 125 -13.45 6.06 -3.03
N GLN A 126 -12.66 5.54 -4.00
CA GLN A 126 -11.19 5.44 -3.92
C GLN A 126 -10.68 4.57 -2.77
N GLY A 127 -11.50 3.69 -2.22
CA GLY A 127 -11.04 2.66 -1.30
C GLY A 127 -9.97 1.80 -1.98
N LEU A 128 -8.88 1.51 -1.27
CA LEU A 128 -7.83 0.62 -1.76
C LEU A 128 -8.09 -0.79 -1.26
N GLN A 129 -8.16 -1.78 -2.14
CA GLN A 129 -8.15 -3.17 -1.71
C GLN A 129 -6.71 -3.60 -1.40
N LEU A 130 -6.51 -4.31 -0.29
CA LEU A 130 -5.29 -5.08 -0.04
C LEU A 130 -5.65 -6.56 -0.07
N PHE A 131 -4.78 -7.37 -0.67
CA PHE A 131 -5.00 -8.81 -0.81
C PHE A 131 -3.69 -9.62 -0.84
N GLY A 132 -3.80 -10.94 -0.76
CA GLY A 132 -2.70 -11.90 -0.83
C GLY A 132 -3.04 -13.05 -1.78
N HIS A 133 -2.93 -14.30 -1.34
CA HIS A 133 -3.43 -15.53 -1.97
C HIS A 133 -2.76 -15.95 -3.29
N VAL A 134 -2.45 -14.98 -4.17
CA VAL A 134 -1.94 -15.25 -5.52
C VAL A 134 -0.42 -15.24 -5.60
N HIS A 135 0.28 -15.03 -4.48
CA HIS A 135 1.74 -14.99 -4.43
C HIS A 135 2.33 -14.08 -5.50
N GLN A 136 3.43 -14.48 -6.15
CA GLN A 136 4.09 -13.72 -7.20
C GLN A 136 3.32 -13.63 -8.52
N ASN A 137 2.18 -14.31 -8.66
CA ASN A 137 1.47 -14.41 -9.94
C ASN A 137 0.83 -13.09 -10.38
N TRP A 138 0.41 -12.24 -9.43
CA TRP A 138 -0.18 -10.95 -9.76
C TRP A 138 0.09 -9.89 -8.69
N GLN A 139 0.74 -8.80 -9.07
CA GLN A 139 1.03 -7.67 -8.17
C GLN A 139 -0.22 -6.83 -7.84
N GLY A 140 -1.28 -6.97 -8.64
CA GLY A 140 -2.50 -6.18 -8.51
C GLY A 140 -2.62 -5.06 -9.55
N SER A 141 -3.33 -4.02 -9.17
CA SER A 141 -3.68 -2.83 -9.95
C SER A 141 -3.67 -1.58 -9.07
N ARG A 142 -3.83 -0.40 -9.66
CA ARG A 142 -3.76 0.90 -8.95
C ARG A 142 -4.68 1.03 -7.73
N ASN A 143 -5.76 0.27 -7.69
CA ASN A 143 -6.78 0.30 -6.65
C ASN A 143 -6.90 -1.00 -5.85
N SER A 144 -6.11 -2.01 -6.17
CA SER A 144 -6.12 -3.30 -5.50
C SER A 144 -4.70 -3.85 -5.51
N VAL A 145 -4.05 -3.97 -4.36
CA VAL A 145 -2.61 -4.24 -4.26
C VAL A 145 -2.38 -5.55 -3.52
N ASN A 146 -1.55 -6.40 -4.14
CA ASN A 146 -1.05 -7.60 -3.49
C ASN A 146 -0.01 -7.21 -2.42
N ILE A 147 -0.17 -7.72 -1.21
CA ILE A 147 0.70 -7.51 -0.05
C ILE A 147 1.33 -8.80 0.48
N ASP A 148 1.35 -9.85 -0.35
CA ASP A 148 2.01 -11.12 -0.09
C ASP A 148 3.51 -10.92 0.19
N VAL A 149 4.01 -11.62 1.19
CA VAL A 149 5.43 -11.65 1.57
C VAL A 149 6.36 -11.91 0.38
N ASP A 150 5.92 -12.71 -0.59
CA ASP A 150 6.72 -13.15 -1.74
C ASP A 150 7.14 -12.00 -2.67
N ILE A 151 6.37 -10.90 -2.71
CA ILE A 151 6.65 -9.73 -3.56
C ILE A 151 7.11 -8.50 -2.77
N TRP A 152 7.15 -8.60 -1.44
CA TRP A 152 7.55 -7.50 -0.56
C TRP A 152 8.87 -7.75 0.16
N ALA A 153 9.63 -8.76 -0.26
CA ALA A 153 10.87 -9.22 0.39
C ALA A 153 10.63 -9.68 1.83
N PHE A 154 9.58 -10.48 2.03
CA PHE A 154 9.28 -11.18 3.28
C PHE A 154 9.07 -10.29 4.51
N ARG A 155 8.73 -9.02 4.31
CA ARG A 155 8.53 -8.04 5.40
C ARG A 155 7.14 -7.42 5.39
N PRO A 156 6.59 -7.06 6.57
CA PRO A 156 5.39 -6.25 6.65
C PRO A 156 5.59 -4.87 6.01
N VAL A 157 4.52 -4.30 5.48
CA VAL A 157 4.53 -3.04 4.73
C VAL A 157 3.52 -2.05 5.28
N THR A 158 3.78 -0.77 5.03
CA THR A 158 2.96 0.35 5.50
C THR A 158 2.08 0.89 4.38
N LEU A 159 1.01 1.61 4.74
CA LEU A 159 0.15 2.25 3.74
C LEU A 159 0.91 3.20 2.77
N PRO A 160 1.89 4.02 3.21
CA PRO A 160 2.69 4.82 2.28
C PRO A 160 3.48 3.99 1.25
N GLU A 161 4.04 2.84 1.66
CA GLU A 161 4.76 1.94 0.75
C GLU A 161 3.82 1.30 -0.26
N ILE A 162 2.68 0.79 0.21
CA ILE A 162 1.64 0.21 -0.62
C ILE A 162 1.11 1.24 -1.62
N THR A 163 0.84 2.46 -1.18
CA THR A 163 0.32 3.53 -2.05
C THR A 163 1.32 3.92 -3.13
N ARG A 164 2.62 3.93 -2.80
CA ARG A 164 3.69 4.16 -3.78
C ARG A 164 3.76 3.06 -4.83
N CYS A 165 3.64 1.79 -4.41
CA CYS A 165 3.55 0.66 -5.33
C CYS A 165 2.31 0.77 -6.22
N ALA A 166 1.13 1.00 -5.63
CA ALA A 166 -0.14 1.15 -6.34
C ALA A 166 -0.09 2.21 -7.46
N ALA A 167 0.60 3.34 -7.22
CA ALA A 167 0.75 4.40 -8.21
C ALA A 167 1.51 3.94 -9.47
N GLY A 168 2.40 2.95 -9.35
CA GLY A 168 3.14 2.35 -10.46
C GLY A 168 2.39 1.21 -11.17
N LEU A 169 1.35 0.64 -10.56
CA LEU A 169 0.59 -0.46 -11.11
C LEU A 169 -0.39 -0.02 -12.23
N PRO A 170 -0.73 -0.92 -13.17
CA PRO A 170 -1.73 -0.64 -14.20
C PRO A 170 -3.11 -0.40 -13.59
N VAL A 171 -3.96 0.31 -14.33
CA VAL A 171 -5.39 0.39 -13.99
C VAL A 171 -6.02 -0.97 -14.27
N ASN A 172 -6.92 -1.43 -13.39
CA ASN A 172 -7.66 -2.67 -13.61
C ASN A 172 -8.44 -2.59 -14.95
N PRO A 173 -8.18 -3.48 -15.92
CA PRO A 173 -8.81 -3.41 -17.25
C PRO A 173 -10.32 -3.62 -17.22
N LEU A 174 -10.84 -4.30 -16.18
CA LEU A 174 -12.27 -4.54 -16.00
C LEU A 174 -12.98 -3.41 -15.24
N TRP A 175 -12.24 -2.39 -14.78
CA TRP A 175 -12.81 -1.36 -13.90
C TRP A 175 -14.00 -0.64 -14.53
N GLY A 176 -13.92 -0.28 -15.80
CA GLY A 176 -15.02 0.39 -16.50
C GLY A 176 -16.27 -0.48 -16.65
N GLN A 177 -16.13 -1.81 -16.60
CA GLN A 177 -17.24 -2.76 -16.69
C GLN A 177 -17.88 -3.00 -15.32
N VAL A 178 -17.05 -3.13 -14.28
CA VAL A 178 -17.48 -3.52 -12.93
C VAL A 178 -17.95 -2.31 -12.12
N GLU A 179 -17.30 -1.17 -12.35
CA GLU A 179 -17.51 0.09 -11.65
C GLU A 179 -17.79 1.25 -12.66
N PRO A 180 -18.82 1.12 -13.54
CA PRO A 180 -19.08 2.07 -14.62
C PRO A 180 -19.38 3.48 -14.09
N GLY A 181 -19.06 4.48 -14.90
CA GLY A 181 -19.25 5.90 -14.54
C GLY A 181 -18.16 6.48 -13.65
N ARG A 182 -17.24 5.65 -13.13
CA ARG A 182 -15.96 6.14 -12.60
C ARG A 182 -14.95 6.27 -13.72
N ALA A 183 -14.89 7.46 -14.32
CA ALA A 183 -13.65 7.88 -14.94
C ALA A 183 -12.60 8.01 -13.83
N TRP A 184 -11.61 7.12 -13.79
CA TRP A 184 -10.29 7.57 -13.34
C TRP A 184 -10.01 8.75 -14.26
N THR A 185 -10.02 9.99 -13.75
CA THR A 185 -9.64 11.13 -14.59
C THR A 185 -8.13 11.00 -14.78
N THR A 186 -7.69 10.10 -15.65
CA THR A 186 -6.28 9.83 -15.87
C THR A 186 -5.72 10.97 -16.68
N VAL A 187 -5.14 11.95 -15.97
CA VAL A 187 -4.30 12.98 -16.58
C VAL A 187 -2.87 12.48 -16.56
N LEU A 188 -2.05 12.92 -17.51
CA LEU A 188 -0.63 12.61 -17.49
C LEU A 188 0.10 13.69 -16.70
N CYS A 189 1.10 13.28 -15.92
CA CYS A 189 2.07 14.21 -15.37
C CYS A 189 2.77 14.90 -16.54
N ALA A 190 2.68 16.22 -16.62
CA ALA A 190 3.37 16.99 -17.66
C ALA A 190 4.90 16.90 -17.56
N GLY A 191 5.42 16.54 -16.37
CA GLY A 191 6.84 16.30 -16.13
C GLY A 191 7.35 14.97 -16.68
N CYS A 192 6.78 13.86 -16.20
CA CYS A 192 7.31 12.51 -16.43
C CYS A 192 6.38 11.59 -17.22
N GLY A 193 5.22 12.07 -17.66
CA GLY A 193 4.23 11.26 -18.38
C GLY A 193 3.52 10.20 -17.53
N ARG A 194 3.80 10.10 -16.22
CA ARG A 194 3.12 9.16 -15.33
C ARG A 194 1.61 9.44 -15.32
N VAL A 195 0.80 8.39 -15.36
CA VAL A 195 -0.65 8.51 -15.21
C VAL A 195 -0.99 8.92 -13.78
N LEU A 196 -1.72 10.02 -13.63
CA LEU A 196 -2.13 10.60 -12.37
C LEU A 196 -3.64 10.52 -12.20
N ASP A 197 -4.08 10.53 -10.95
CA ASP A 197 -5.47 10.73 -10.59
C ASP A 197 -5.61 12.08 -9.85
N PRO A 198 -6.25 13.11 -10.46
CA PRO A 198 -6.52 14.43 -9.88
C PRO A 198 -7.21 14.41 -8.53
N SER A 199 -7.84 13.29 -8.19
CA SER A 199 -8.55 13.11 -6.94
C SER A 199 -7.67 12.53 -5.82
N LEU A 200 -6.44 12.12 -6.14
CA LEU A 200 -5.43 11.63 -5.20
C LEU A 200 -4.30 12.65 -5.02
N VAL A 201 -3.58 12.57 -3.89
CA VAL A 201 -2.40 13.41 -3.61
C VAL A 201 -1.34 13.35 -4.73
N SER A 202 -1.19 12.19 -5.36
CA SER A 202 -0.26 11.98 -6.48
C SER A 202 -0.64 12.75 -7.74
N GLY A 203 -1.91 13.13 -7.93
CA GLY A 203 -2.39 13.82 -9.11
C GLY A 203 -3.11 15.15 -8.86
N HIS A 204 -3.36 15.52 -7.61
CA HIS A 204 -4.14 16.71 -7.26
C HIS A 204 -3.49 18.04 -7.65
N ALA A 205 -2.20 18.04 -7.99
CA ALA A 205 -1.44 19.26 -8.23
C ALA A 205 -1.62 19.67 -9.70
N VAL A 206 -2.14 20.88 -9.90
CA VAL A 206 -2.54 21.41 -11.21
C VAL A 206 -2.03 22.83 -11.39
N VAL A 207 -1.67 23.17 -12.62
CA VAL A 207 -1.23 24.51 -12.99
C VAL A 207 -2.42 25.45 -13.05
N ARG A 208 -2.38 26.49 -12.21
CA ARG A 208 -3.35 27.58 -12.15
C ARG A 208 -2.68 28.94 -12.03
N ASN A 209 -2.91 29.83 -12.98
CA ASN A 209 -2.46 31.23 -12.95
C ASN A 209 -0.95 31.37 -12.65
N GLY A 210 -0.13 30.56 -13.31
CA GLY A 210 1.33 30.58 -13.14
C GLY A 210 1.83 30.03 -11.80
N ARG A 211 1.03 29.19 -11.15
CA ARG A 211 1.35 28.46 -9.91
C ARG A 211 0.96 27.00 -10.08
N ILE A 212 1.59 26.11 -9.32
CA ILE A 212 1.07 24.76 -9.12
C ILE A 212 0.31 24.77 -7.80
N VAL A 213 -0.96 24.38 -7.85
CA VAL A 213 -1.87 24.43 -6.71
C VAL A 213 -2.52 23.06 -6.49
N VAL A 214 -3.03 22.82 -5.28
CA VAL A 214 -3.94 21.71 -5.03
C VAL A 214 -5.27 22.00 -5.72
N SER A 215 -5.74 21.10 -6.58
CA SER A 215 -6.91 21.29 -7.45
C SER A 215 -8.19 21.64 -6.69
N SER A 216 -8.41 21.01 -5.54
CA SER A 216 -9.63 21.16 -4.72
C SER A 216 -9.61 22.40 -3.84
N THR A 217 -8.47 22.73 -3.21
CA THR A 217 -8.36 23.83 -2.24
C THR A 217 -7.81 25.11 -2.84
N LYS A 218 -7.18 25.02 -4.02
CA LYS A 218 -6.42 26.11 -4.67
C LYS A 218 -5.22 26.61 -3.85
N GLU A 219 -4.85 25.88 -2.79
CA GLU A 219 -3.66 26.16 -2.00
C GLU A 219 -2.41 26.06 -2.87
N THR A 220 -1.51 27.04 -2.75
CA THR A 220 -0.28 27.08 -3.56
C THR A 220 0.72 26.05 -3.04
N ILE A 221 1.15 25.15 -3.93
CA ILE A 221 2.24 24.21 -3.68
C ILE A 221 3.56 24.89 -4.04
N VAL A 222 3.69 25.39 -5.28
CA VAL A 222 4.86 26.15 -5.73
C VAL A 222 4.47 27.27 -6.69
N LEU A 223 5.28 28.32 -6.71
CA LEU A 223 5.24 29.42 -7.68
C LEU A 223 6.11 29.06 -8.88
N MET A 224 5.60 29.27 -10.10
CA MET A 224 6.35 28.98 -11.33
C MET A 224 7.06 30.24 -11.84
N GLY A 225 8.33 30.08 -12.20
CA GLY A 225 9.15 31.04 -12.91
C GLY A 225 8.70 31.25 -14.36
N LYS A 226 9.20 32.31 -15.01
CA LYS A 226 8.75 32.73 -16.35
C LYS A 226 8.99 31.68 -17.43
N ALA A 227 10.11 30.96 -17.38
CA ALA A 227 10.47 29.94 -18.37
C ALA A 227 9.53 28.72 -18.26
N MET A 228 9.36 28.17 -17.06
CA MET A 228 8.42 27.09 -16.81
C MET A 228 6.99 27.38 -17.25
N ARG A 229 6.49 28.61 -17.08
CA ARG A 229 5.14 28.98 -17.56
C ARG A 229 4.97 28.84 -19.08
N LYS A 230 6.06 28.83 -19.86
CA LYS A 230 6.01 28.58 -21.31
C LYS A 230 5.89 27.10 -21.64
N TRP A 231 6.55 26.24 -20.88
CA TRP A 231 6.61 24.80 -21.15
C TRP A 231 5.51 24.02 -20.43
N LEU A 232 5.03 24.52 -19.28
CA LEU A 232 4.01 23.90 -18.46
C LEU A 232 2.74 24.78 -18.46
N PRO A 233 1.83 24.58 -19.43
CA PRO A 233 0.65 25.43 -19.60
C PRO A 233 -0.44 25.19 -18.54
N GLU A 234 -1.40 26.11 -18.51
CA GLU A 234 -2.58 26.07 -17.64
C GLU A 234 -3.32 24.73 -17.70
N GLY A 235 -3.73 24.19 -16.55
CA GLY A 235 -4.49 22.94 -16.46
C GLY A 235 -3.68 21.66 -16.51
N GLN A 236 -2.36 21.73 -16.72
CA GLN A 236 -1.51 20.55 -16.64
C GLN A 236 -1.32 20.08 -15.20
N HIS A 237 -1.24 18.77 -15.03
CA HIS A 237 -1.03 18.13 -13.72
C HIS A 237 0.41 17.70 -13.54
N VAL A 238 0.90 17.72 -12.30
CA VAL A 238 2.29 17.39 -11.98
C VAL A 238 2.38 16.51 -10.74
N CYS A 239 3.16 15.43 -10.80
CA CYS A 239 3.32 14.51 -9.68
C CYS A 239 4.25 15.05 -8.59
N PRO A 240 4.17 14.55 -7.35
CA PRO A 240 5.00 15.00 -6.23
C PRO A 240 6.50 14.85 -6.51
N GLU A 241 6.90 13.76 -7.16
CA GLU A 241 8.31 13.49 -7.50
C GLU A 241 8.84 14.48 -8.53
N CYS A 242 8.00 14.92 -9.47
CA CYS A 242 8.40 15.98 -10.41
C CYS A 242 8.56 17.31 -9.69
N ILE A 243 7.64 17.65 -8.78
CA ILE A 243 7.72 18.88 -7.98
C ILE A 243 8.95 18.88 -7.06
N GLY A 244 9.26 17.75 -6.42
CA GLY A 244 10.40 17.61 -5.51
C GLY A 244 11.76 17.38 -6.19
N GLY A 245 11.78 16.66 -7.33
CA GLY A 245 13.01 16.16 -7.95
C GLY A 245 13.36 16.79 -9.31
N TYR A 246 12.41 16.90 -10.25
CA TYR A 246 12.69 17.33 -11.63
C TYR A 246 12.49 18.84 -11.87
N LEU A 247 11.59 19.50 -11.15
CA LEU A 247 11.42 20.96 -11.20
C LEU A 247 12.46 21.71 -10.34
N SER A 248 13.40 21.00 -9.71
CA SER A 248 14.48 21.54 -8.88
C SER A 248 15.51 22.39 -9.66
N VAL A 249 15.39 22.48 -10.99
CA VAL A 249 16.14 23.41 -11.85
C VAL A 249 15.63 24.85 -11.67
N ARG A 250 15.82 25.47 -10.49
CA ARG A 250 15.69 26.92 -10.20
C ARG A 250 14.40 27.66 -10.64
N GLU A 251 13.41 26.98 -11.18
CA GLU A 251 12.26 27.58 -11.86
C GLU A 251 10.94 27.41 -11.10
N VAL A 252 10.93 26.68 -9.99
CA VAL A 252 9.84 26.74 -9.00
C VAL A 252 10.35 27.23 -7.66
N THR A 253 9.55 28.06 -7.00
CA THR A 253 9.83 28.58 -5.65
C THR A 253 8.69 28.21 -4.72
N LEU A 254 9.03 27.68 -3.54
CA LEU A 254 8.06 27.49 -2.47
C LEU A 254 7.58 28.85 -1.95
N PRO A 255 6.35 28.93 -1.40
CA PRO A 255 5.93 30.08 -0.64
C PRO A 255 6.92 30.43 0.49
N PRO A 256 7.14 31.72 0.81
CA PRO A 256 8.06 32.12 1.87
C PRO A 256 7.72 31.46 3.21
N GLY A 257 8.70 30.83 3.85
CA GLY A 257 8.51 30.16 5.15
C GLY A 257 7.96 28.72 5.08
N PHE A 258 7.85 28.13 3.88
CA PHE A 258 7.37 26.76 3.69
C PHE A 258 8.50 25.79 3.27
N SER A 259 8.26 24.49 3.47
CA SER A 259 9.01 23.36 2.92
C SER A 259 8.07 22.48 2.10
N PHE A 260 8.60 21.70 1.15
CA PHE A 260 7.79 20.76 0.39
C PHE A 260 7.65 19.44 1.16
N ASP A 261 6.41 18.96 1.30
CA ASP A 261 6.08 17.64 1.81
C ASP A 261 5.66 16.78 0.61
N GLU A 262 6.56 15.90 0.18
CA GLU A 262 6.35 15.04 -0.99
C GLU A 262 5.21 14.05 -0.78
N ALA A 263 5.07 13.51 0.44
CA ALA A 263 4.02 12.55 0.79
C ALA A 263 2.62 13.17 0.73
N ARG A 264 2.52 14.48 1.04
CA ARG A 264 1.28 15.25 0.95
C ARG A 264 1.14 16.04 -0.34
N ASN A 265 2.17 16.05 -1.17
CA ASN A 265 2.32 16.88 -2.36
C ASN A 265 1.84 18.32 -2.13
N ARG A 266 2.39 18.95 -1.08
CA ARG A 266 1.96 20.25 -0.56
C ARG A 266 3.15 21.05 -0.02
N ALA A 267 3.02 22.38 -0.06
CA ALA A 267 3.84 23.24 0.77
C ALA A 267 3.31 23.21 2.21
N VAL A 268 4.18 22.93 3.17
CA VAL A 268 3.86 22.96 4.60
C VAL A 268 4.71 24.02 5.31
N PRO A 269 4.19 24.74 6.33
CA PRO A 269 4.99 25.70 7.08
C PRO A 269 6.23 25.02 7.65
N ARG A 270 7.40 25.67 7.57
CA ARG A 270 8.60 25.20 8.25
C ARG A 270 8.30 25.20 9.75
N LYS A 271 8.48 24.06 10.41
CA LYS A 271 8.49 24.02 11.88
C LYS A 271 9.65 24.91 12.34
N LYS A 272 9.35 25.87 13.22
CA LYS A 272 10.39 26.61 13.95
C LYS A 272 11.13 25.66 14.87
#